data_AF-A0A497J5L4-F1
#
_entry.id   AF-A0A497J5L4-F1
#
_cell.length_a   1.000
_cell.length_b   1.000
_cell.length_c   1.000
_cell.angle_alpha   90.00
_cell.angle_beta   90.00
_cell.angle_gamma   90.00
#
_symmetry.space_group_name_H-M   'P 1'
#
loop_
_entity.id
_entity.type
_entity.pdbx_description
1 polymer ?
#
loop_
_entity_poly.entity_id
_entity_poly.type
_entity_poly.pdbx_seq_one_letter_code
_entity_poly.pdbx_strand_id
1 'polypeptide(L)'
;LVLSEYIQGGKEKLVEKFGLTETMAEKFISWFGEEEKLLELEALFPEDKIVIKLRVDNDYKDIEKLSDGQKATALLLLLFAQEDRILILDQPEEDLDNRFIYEDVVKILRGYKSKRQFVIATHNANIPVIGDSEQIIVLESESGACKVIDTGSVDKKHIRNHVKKIMEGGEEAFRLRAEKYGGL
;
A
#
# COMPACT_ATOMS: atom_id res chain seq x y z
N LEU A 1 -0.55 15.82 30.92
CA LEU A 1 -0.83 17.21 30.51
C LEU A 1 -2.32 17.31 30.30
N VAL A 2 -3.07 17.78 31.29
CA VAL A 2 -4.53 17.87 31.19
C VAL A 2 -4.86 19.27 30.67
N LEU A 3 -5.54 19.35 29.52
CA LEU A 3 -5.87 20.62 28.88
C LEU A 3 -6.74 21.53 29.77
N SER A 4 -7.56 20.94 30.65
CA SER A 4 -8.41 21.64 31.61
C SER A 4 -7.64 22.50 32.62
N GLU A 5 -6.47 22.05 33.10
CA GLU A 5 -5.62 22.81 34.02
C GLU A 5 -5.14 24.12 33.39
N TYR A 6 -4.86 24.11 32.09
CA TYR A 6 -4.46 25.30 31.34
C TYR A 6 -5.63 26.24 31.11
N ILE A 7 -6.83 25.70 30.87
CA ILE A 7 -8.06 26.49 30.71
C ILE A 7 -8.42 27.21 32.02
N GLN A 8 -8.41 26.49 33.15
CA GLN A 8 -8.63 27.06 34.49
C GLN A 8 -7.55 28.06 34.88
N GLY A 9 -6.33 27.85 34.38
CA GLY A 9 -5.19 28.72 34.59
C GLY A 9 -5.24 30.07 33.84
N GLY A 10 -6.25 30.29 33.00
CA GLY A 10 -6.50 31.57 32.33
C GLY A 10 -5.74 31.76 31.01
N LYS A 11 -6.03 32.89 30.34
CA LYS A 11 -5.62 33.11 28.94
C LYS A 11 -4.12 33.16 28.74
N GLU A 12 -3.39 33.73 29.71
CA GLU A 12 -1.94 33.89 29.65
C GLU A 12 -1.23 32.54 29.53
N LYS A 13 -1.68 31.54 30.30
CA LYS A 13 -1.12 30.19 30.24
C LYS A 13 -1.44 29.47 28.93
N LEU A 14 -2.62 29.71 28.34
CA LEU A 14 -2.98 29.13 27.05
C LEU A 14 -2.14 29.71 25.90
N VAL A 15 -1.92 31.03 25.91
CA VAL A 15 -1.08 31.72 24.93
C VAL A 15 0.37 31.25 25.04
N GLU A 16 0.94 31.23 26.24
CA GLU A 16 2.33 30.80 26.47
C GLU A 16 2.56 29.34 26.06
N LYS A 17 1.64 28.44 26.45
CA LYS A 17 1.84 27.00 26.25
C LYS A 17 1.57 26.54 24.82
N PHE A 18 0.52 27.08 24.19
CA PHE A 18 0.02 26.59 22.90
C PHE A 18 0.26 27.58 21.75
N GLY A 19 0.85 28.75 22.01
CA GLY A 19 1.11 29.76 20.98
C GLY A 19 -0.16 30.34 20.36
N LEU A 20 -1.27 30.34 21.10
CA LEU A 20 -2.55 30.89 20.65
C LEU A 20 -2.50 32.42 20.61
N THR A 21 -3.29 33.03 19.73
CA THR A 21 -3.56 34.48 19.83
C THR A 21 -4.45 34.77 21.04
N GLU A 22 -4.36 35.98 21.62
CA GLU A 22 -5.20 36.35 22.77
C GLU A 22 -6.71 36.17 22.48
N THR A 23 -7.16 36.56 21.29
CA THR A 23 -8.56 36.39 20.87
C THR A 23 -8.96 34.91 20.78
N MET A 24 -8.05 34.03 20.33
CA MET A 24 -8.32 32.59 20.32
C MET A 24 -8.39 32.03 21.74
N ALA A 25 -7.46 32.42 22.62
CA ALA A 25 -7.46 31.99 24.02
C ALA A 25 -8.72 32.43 24.77
N GLU A 26 -9.18 33.66 24.55
CA GLU A 26 -10.43 34.17 25.14
C GLU A 26 -11.67 33.40 24.66
N LYS A 27 -11.75 33.10 23.36
CA LYS A 27 -12.81 32.22 22.82
C LYS A 27 -12.74 30.81 23.42
N PHE A 28 -11.52 30.28 23.60
CA PHE A 28 -11.32 28.95 24.16
C PHE A 28 -11.81 28.87 25.60
N ILE A 29 -11.44 29.83 26.45
CA ILE A 29 -11.91 29.91 27.84
C ILE A 29 -13.43 30.11 27.88
N SER A 30 -13.96 31.00 27.03
CA SER A 30 -15.41 31.23 26.98
C SER A 30 -16.17 29.97 26.59
N TRP A 31 -15.65 29.16 25.66
CA TRP A 31 -16.26 27.92 25.21
C TRP A 31 -16.33 26.87 26.33
N PHE A 32 -15.26 26.75 27.12
CA PHE A 32 -15.13 25.82 28.25
C PHE A 32 -15.47 26.46 29.60
N GLY A 33 -16.16 27.61 29.60
CA GLY A 33 -16.56 28.30 30.83
C GLY A 33 -17.67 27.59 31.60
N GLU A 34 -18.40 26.69 30.94
CA GLU A 34 -19.37 25.79 31.57
C GLU A 34 -18.64 24.58 32.16
N GLU A 35 -18.82 24.34 33.46
CA GLU A 35 -18.18 23.24 34.20
C GLU A 35 -18.46 21.86 33.56
N GLU A 36 -19.66 21.65 33.02
CA GLU A 36 -20.05 20.44 32.31
C GLU A 36 -19.14 20.15 31.10
N LYS A 37 -18.83 21.16 30.27
CA LYS A 37 -17.94 21.00 29.11
C LYS A 37 -16.50 20.74 29.52
N LEU A 38 -16.07 21.26 30.66
CA LEU A 38 -14.74 21.01 31.20
C LEU A 38 -14.62 19.56 31.67
N LEU A 39 -15.65 19.05 32.35
CA LEU A 39 -15.73 17.64 32.78
C LEU A 39 -15.80 16.68 31.57
N GLU A 40 -16.55 17.02 30.54
CA GLU A 40 -16.58 16.25 29.28
C GLU A 40 -15.19 16.16 28.64
N LEU A 41 -14.44 17.27 28.64
CA LEU A 41 -13.08 17.30 28.12
C LEU A 41 -12.13 16.43 28.96
N GLU A 42 -12.26 16.43 30.28
CA GLU A 42 -11.45 15.60 31.18
C GLU A 42 -11.79 14.11 31.08
N ALA A 43 -13.06 13.79 30.80
CA ALA A 43 -13.51 12.43 30.54
C ALA A 43 -13.16 11.94 29.12
N LEU A 44 -12.68 12.83 28.25
CA LEU A 44 -12.31 12.48 26.88
C LEU A 44 -11.08 11.56 26.89
N PHE A 45 -11.29 10.32 26.46
CA PHE A 45 -10.23 9.37 26.19
C PHE A 45 -10.09 9.22 24.66
N PRO A 46 -9.24 10.03 24.01
CA PRO A 46 -9.13 10.01 22.55
C PRO A 46 -8.58 8.67 22.08
N GLU A 47 -9.05 8.22 20.92
CA GLU A 47 -8.49 7.04 20.26
C GLU A 47 -7.05 7.28 19.79
N ASP A 48 -6.29 6.19 19.65
CA ASP A 48 -4.92 6.25 19.15
C ASP A 48 -4.88 6.84 17.74
N LYS A 49 -4.00 7.84 17.55
CA LYS A 49 -3.72 8.40 16.22
C LYS A 49 -2.69 7.52 15.50
N ILE A 50 -3.13 6.78 14.50
CA ILE A 50 -2.24 6.01 13.63
C ILE A 50 -1.50 6.96 12.68
N VAL A 51 -0.17 6.96 12.75
CA VAL A 51 0.70 7.73 11.84
C VAL A 51 1.49 6.77 10.98
N ILE A 52 1.17 6.73 9.68
CA ILE A 52 1.87 5.89 8.71
C ILE A 52 2.92 6.74 7.98
N LYS A 53 4.16 6.24 7.95
CA LYS A 53 5.27 6.85 7.21
C LYS A 53 5.93 5.82 6.31
N LEU A 54 6.23 6.22 5.07
CA LEU A 54 7.01 5.43 4.13
C LEU A 54 8.43 6.00 4.06
N ARG A 55 9.43 5.12 4.10
CA ARG A 55 10.81 5.52 3.83
C ARG A 55 11.00 5.66 2.33
N VAL A 56 11.23 6.89 1.87
CA VAL A 56 11.53 7.21 0.47
C VAL A 56 12.95 7.77 0.46
N ASP A 57 13.83 7.12 -0.29
CA ASP A 57 15.28 7.36 -0.25
C ASP A 57 15.83 7.16 1.19
N ASN A 58 16.14 8.27 1.88
CA ASN A 58 16.63 8.25 3.26
C ASN A 58 15.71 8.96 4.27
N ASP A 59 14.57 9.48 3.83
CA ASP A 59 13.65 10.21 4.69
C ASP A 59 12.31 9.47 4.86
N TYR A 60 11.74 9.58 6.05
CA TYR A 60 10.38 9.13 6.32
C TYR A 60 9.39 10.22 5.96
N LYS A 61 8.52 9.95 4.98
CA LYS A 61 7.45 10.86 4.57
C LYS A 61 6.11 10.37 5.10
N ASP A 62 5.30 11.31 5.62
CA ASP A 62 3.93 11.04 6.04
C ASP A 62 3.09 10.56 4.84
N ILE A 63 2.20 9.60 5.05
CA ILE A 63 1.35 9.03 3.99
C ILE A 63 0.56 10.08 3.20
N GLU A 64 0.16 11.17 3.86
CA GLU A 64 -0.56 12.31 3.25
C GLU A 64 0.28 13.07 2.21
N LYS A 65 1.61 13.03 2.33
CA LYS A 65 2.58 13.73 1.46
C LYS A 65 3.17 12.84 0.37
N LEU A 66 2.78 11.56 0.32
CA LEU A 66 3.23 10.61 -0.68
C LEU A 66 2.52 10.83 -2.02
N SER A 67 3.18 10.51 -3.12
CA SER A 67 2.52 10.37 -4.42
C SER A 67 1.54 9.19 -4.41
N ASP A 68 0.64 9.12 -5.38
CA ASP A 68 -0.37 8.05 -5.42
C ASP A 68 0.27 6.66 -5.52
N GLY A 69 1.30 6.48 -6.36
CA GLY A 69 2.06 5.22 -6.42
C GLY A 69 2.80 4.89 -5.12
N GLN A 70 3.28 5.89 -4.37
CA GLN A 70 3.89 5.68 -3.05
C GLN A 70 2.86 5.32 -1.97
N LYS A 71 1.64 5.87 -2.06
CA LYS A 71 0.53 5.48 -1.17
C LYS A 71 0.10 4.04 -1.44
N ALA A 72 -0.06 3.67 -2.72
CA ALA A 72 -0.35 2.31 -3.14
C ALA A 72 0.72 1.34 -2.63
N THR A 73 1.99 1.72 -2.75
CA THR A 73 3.14 0.99 -2.18
C THR A 73 2.99 0.80 -0.67
N ALA A 74 2.77 1.88 0.09
CA ALA A 74 2.65 1.81 1.55
C ALA A 74 1.48 0.90 1.98
N LEU A 75 0.34 1.00 1.29
CA LEU A 75 -0.82 0.15 1.54
C LEU A 75 -0.51 -1.32 1.26
N LEU A 76 0.16 -1.61 0.14
CA LEU A 76 0.54 -2.97 -0.23
C LEU A 76 1.50 -3.59 0.79
N LEU A 77 2.49 -2.82 1.27
CA LEU A 77 3.40 -3.25 2.33
C LEU A 77 2.65 -3.56 3.64
N LEU A 78 1.69 -2.72 4.03
CA LEU A 78 0.86 -2.95 5.21
C LEU A 78 -0.01 -4.20 5.05
N LEU A 79 -0.59 -4.42 3.87
CA LEU A 79 -1.35 -5.62 3.57
C LEU A 79 -0.47 -6.86 3.68
N PHE A 80 0.75 -6.83 3.13
CA PHE A 80 1.70 -7.93 3.21
C PHE A 80 2.20 -8.23 4.62
N ALA A 81 2.29 -7.22 5.49
CA ALA A 81 2.68 -7.40 6.89
C ALA A 81 1.64 -8.16 7.73
N GLN A 82 0.39 -8.26 7.27
CA GLN A 82 -0.61 -9.09 7.94
C GLN A 82 -0.37 -10.57 7.62
N GLU A 83 0.06 -11.33 8.63
CA GLU A 83 0.14 -12.78 8.58
C GLU A 83 -1.27 -13.36 8.92
N ASP A 84 -1.60 -14.60 8.53
CA ASP A 84 -2.85 -15.33 8.88
C ASP A 84 -4.14 -15.16 8.05
N ARG A 85 -4.11 -14.54 6.86
CA ARG A 85 -5.30 -14.49 5.97
C ARG A 85 -4.93 -14.72 4.51
N ILE A 86 -5.82 -15.26 3.69
CA ILE A 86 -5.60 -15.29 2.23
C ILE A 86 -5.60 -13.84 1.72
N LEU A 87 -4.65 -13.48 0.85
CA LEU A 87 -4.66 -12.19 0.16
C LEU A 87 -5.09 -12.38 -1.29
N ILE A 88 -6.16 -11.70 -1.70
CA ILE A 88 -6.60 -11.65 -3.10
C ILE A 88 -6.32 -10.25 -3.62
N LEU A 89 -5.54 -10.15 -4.69
CA LEU A 89 -5.17 -8.89 -5.33
C LEU A 89 -5.58 -8.92 -6.80
N ASP A 90 -6.30 -7.90 -7.22
CA ASP A 90 -6.59 -7.66 -8.63
C ASP A 90 -5.69 -6.53 -9.11
N GLN A 91 -4.87 -6.80 -10.13
CA GLN A 91 -3.91 -5.89 -10.73
C GLN A 91 -3.13 -5.06 -9.70
N PRO A 92 -2.44 -5.68 -8.71
CA PRO A 92 -1.68 -4.93 -7.71
C PRO A 92 -0.58 -4.05 -8.32
N GLU A 93 -0.22 -4.30 -9.57
CA GLU A 93 0.72 -3.49 -10.35
C GLU A 93 0.17 -2.17 -10.91
N GLU A 94 -1.14 -1.98 -10.92
CA GLU A 94 -1.75 -0.76 -11.44
C GLU A 94 -1.32 0.42 -10.55
N ASP A 95 -0.96 1.54 -11.18
CA ASP A 95 -0.39 2.74 -10.54
C ASP A 95 0.97 2.56 -9.83
N LEU A 96 1.63 1.40 -9.94
CA LEU A 96 2.98 1.17 -9.44
C LEU A 96 4.03 1.23 -10.57
N ASP A 97 5.21 1.77 -10.26
CA ASP A 97 6.34 1.74 -11.17
C ASP A 97 6.84 0.29 -11.38
N ASN A 98 7.11 -0.11 -12.62
CA ASN A 98 7.64 -1.43 -12.95
C ASN A 98 8.90 -1.81 -12.16
N ARG A 99 9.75 -0.83 -11.85
CA ARG A 99 10.93 -1.02 -11.00
C ARG A 99 10.54 -1.43 -9.60
N PHE A 100 9.50 -0.83 -9.01
CA PHE A 100 9.01 -1.20 -7.68
C PHE A 100 8.39 -2.60 -7.67
N ILE A 101 7.64 -2.96 -8.73
CA ILE A 101 7.15 -4.33 -8.89
C ILE A 101 8.30 -5.34 -8.86
N TYR A 102 9.35 -5.06 -9.63
CA TYR A 102 10.51 -5.94 -9.75
C TYR A 102 11.42 -5.94 -8.50
N GLU A 103 11.69 -4.79 -7.91
CA GLU A 103 12.66 -4.67 -6.82
C GLU A 103 12.06 -5.03 -5.46
N ASP A 104 10.76 -4.80 -5.23
CA ASP A 104 10.15 -4.91 -3.91
C ASP A 104 8.99 -5.91 -3.88
N VAL A 105 7.95 -5.72 -4.70
CA VAL A 105 6.71 -6.53 -4.62
C VAL A 105 7.01 -8.02 -4.78
N VAL A 106 7.72 -8.42 -5.84
CA VAL A 106 8.04 -9.83 -6.09
C VAL A 106 8.92 -10.43 -4.98
N LYS A 107 9.81 -9.64 -4.36
CA LYS A 107 10.63 -10.14 -3.24
C LYS A 107 9.77 -10.40 -2.01
N ILE A 108 8.80 -9.53 -1.72
CA ILE A 108 7.88 -9.70 -0.60
C ILE A 108 6.99 -10.92 -0.84
N LEU A 109 6.40 -11.05 -2.03
CA LEU A 109 5.61 -12.22 -2.39
C LEU A 109 6.40 -13.52 -2.19
N ARG A 110 7.64 -13.59 -2.69
CA ARG A 110 8.53 -14.76 -2.47
C ARG A 110 8.83 -15.02 -1.00
N GLY A 111 9.05 -13.98 -0.20
CA GLY A 111 9.38 -14.09 1.21
C GLY A 111 8.19 -14.58 2.07
N TYR A 112 6.97 -14.25 1.66
CA TYR A 112 5.76 -14.53 2.43
C TYR A 112 4.91 -15.68 1.88
N LYS A 113 5.10 -16.13 0.64
CA LYS A 113 4.27 -17.20 0.02
C LYS A 113 4.27 -18.53 0.77
N SER A 114 5.28 -18.79 1.59
CA SER A 114 5.34 -19.97 2.48
C SER A 114 4.55 -19.81 3.78
N LYS A 115 4.28 -18.57 4.20
CA LYS A 115 3.53 -18.24 5.42
C LYS A 115 2.07 -17.89 5.14
N ARG A 116 1.78 -17.42 3.93
CA ARG A 116 0.49 -16.85 3.55
C ARG A 116 0.17 -17.18 2.10
N GLN A 117 -1.10 -17.52 1.83
CA GLN A 117 -1.57 -17.73 0.46
C GLN A 117 -1.88 -16.41 -0.24
N PHE A 118 -1.38 -16.26 -1.46
CA PHE A 118 -1.67 -15.15 -2.36
C PHE A 118 -2.43 -15.66 -3.59
N VAL A 119 -3.49 -14.94 -3.97
CA VAL A 119 -4.22 -15.13 -5.23
C VAL A 119 -4.16 -13.80 -5.97
N ILE A 120 -3.47 -13.77 -7.11
CA ILE A 120 -3.20 -12.51 -7.82
C ILE A 120 -3.70 -12.64 -9.25
N ALA A 121 -4.59 -11.74 -9.66
CA ALA A 121 -4.89 -11.48 -11.05
C ALA A 121 -3.95 -10.39 -11.55
N THR A 122 -3.18 -10.67 -12.60
CA THR A 122 -2.15 -9.76 -13.09
C THR A 122 -1.92 -9.94 -14.57
N HIS A 123 -1.46 -8.87 -15.22
CA HIS A 123 -0.96 -8.88 -16.60
C HIS A 123 0.56 -8.66 -16.66
N ASN A 124 1.22 -8.44 -15.52
CA ASN A 124 2.65 -8.21 -15.44
C ASN A 124 3.40 -9.52 -15.23
N ALA A 125 4.18 -9.95 -16.24
CA ALA A 125 4.94 -11.20 -16.22
C ALA A 125 5.92 -11.32 -15.04
N ASN A 126 6.39 -10.19 -14.48
CA ASN A 126 7.30 -10.22 -13.34
C ASN A 126 6.67 -10.87 -12.10
N ILE A 127 5.36 -10.69 -11.88
CA ILE A 127 4.67 -11.25 -10.72
C ILE A 127 4.71 -12.79 -10.74
N PRO A 128 4.20 -13.48 -11.77
CA PRO A 128 4.23 -14.94 -11.78
C PRO A 128 5.62 -15.54 -12.03
N VAL A 129 6.48 -14.85 -12.81
CA VAL A 129 7.79 -15.38 -13.19
C VAL A 129 8.83 -15.16 -12.11
N ILE A 130 9.00 -13.92 -11.66
CA ILE A 130 10.02 -13.58 -10.67
C ILE A 130 9.51 -13.87 -9.26
N GLY A 131 8.21 -13.66 -9.02
CA GLY A 131 7.54 -14.08 -7.79
C GLY A 131 7.51 -15.60 -7.59
N ASP A 132 7.90 -16.37 -8.62
CA ASP A 132 8.07 -17.83 -8.55
C ASP A 132 6.77 -18.53 -8.18
N SER A 133 5.71 -18.30 -8.96
CA SER A 133 4.37 -18.81 -8.65
C SER A 133 4.28 -20.34 -8.73
N GLU A 134 3.76 -20.94 -7.66
CA GLU A 134 3.51 -22.38 -7.57
C GLU A 134 2.39 -22.84 -8.50
N GLN A 135 1.39 -21.98 -8.71
CA GLN A 135 0.21 -22.26 -9.53
C GLN A 135 -0.15 -21.03 -10.35
N ILE A 136 -0.24 -21.22 -11.67
CA ILE A 136 -0.72 -20.25 -12.63
C ILE A 136 -1.96 -20.84 -13.29
N ILE A 137 -3.04 -20.06 -13.34
CA ILE A 137 -4.30 -20.40 -14.02
C ILE A 137 -4.39 -19.51 -15.25
N VAL A 138 -4.29 -20.10 -16.44
CA VAL A 138 -4.33 -19.37 -17.70
C VAL A 138 -5.77 -19.20 -18.13
N LEU A 139 -6.19 -17.95 -18.28
CA LEU A 139 -7.54 -17.57 -18.64
C LEU A 139 -7.57 -17.05 -20.08
N GLU A 140 -8.60 -17.44 -20.83
CA GLU A 140 -8.90 -16.93 -22.16
C GLU A 140 -10.37 -16.48 -22.21
N SER A 141 -10.62 -15.37 -22.91
CA SER A 141 -11.98 -14.89 -23.17
C SER A 141 -12.47 -15.45 -24.50
N GLU A 142 -13.53 -16.26 -24.45
CA GLU A 142 -14.19 -16.81 -25.63
C GLU A 142 -15.69 -16.48 -25.58
N SER A 143 -16.18 -15.73 -26.57
CA SER A 143 -17.59 -15.34 -26.70
C SER A 143 -18.19 -14.65 -25.47
N GLY A 144 -17.38 -13.85 -24.75
CA GLY A 144 -17.82 -13.13 -23.55
C GLY A 144 -17.82 -13.99 -22.27
N ALA A 145 -17.35 -15.24 -22.34
CA ALA A 145 -17.12 -16.10 -21.19
C ALA A 145 -15.61 -16.30 -20.96
N CYS A 146 -15.21 -16.37 -19.69
CA CYS A 146 -13.85 -16.72 -19.32
C CYS A 146 -13.72 -18.24 -19.20
N LYS A 147 -12.70 -18.82 -19.84
CA LYS A 147 -12.36 -20.24 -19.74
C LYS A 147 -10.95 -20.41 -19.23
N VAL A 148 -10.77 -21.41 -18.36
CA VAL A 148 -9.45 -21.90 -17.99
C VAL A 148 -8.93 -22.78 -19.11
N ILE A 149 -7.85 -22.39 -19.76
CA ILE A 149 -7.26 -23.11 -20.89
C ILE A 149 -6.05 -23.95 -20.51
N ASP A 150 -5.38 -23.59 -19.41
CA ASP A 150 -4.23 -24.33 -18.89
C ASP A 150 -4.00 -24.00 -17.41
N THR A 151 -3.34 -24.90 -16.68
CA THR A 151 -3.00 -24.70 -15.27
C THR A 151 -1.71 -25.42 -14.90
N GLY A 152 -0.82 -24.78 -14.14
CA GLY A 152 0.39 -25.43 -13.65
C GLY A 152 1.39 -24.46 -13.03
N SER A 153 2.53 -24.98 -12.57
CA SER A 153 3.60 -24.13 -12.03
C SER A 153 4.36 -23.38 -13.12
N VAL A 154 5.02 -22.28 -12.73
CA VAL A 154 5.85 -21.47 -13.63
C VAL A 154 7.01 -22.27 -14.27
N ASP A 155 7.43 -23.39 -13.70
CA ASP A 155 8.51 -24.22 -14.25
C ASP A 155 8.11 -24.95 -15.54
N LYS A 156 6.81 -25.23 -15.69
CA LYS A 156 6.30 -26.04 -16.80
C LYS A 156 6.43 -25.29 -18.12
N LYS A 157 6.95 -25.99 -19.13
CA LYS A 157 7.18 -25.40 -20.47
C LYS A 157 5.89 -24.86 -21.10
N HIS A 158 4.77 -25.56 -20.94
CA HIS A 158 3.48 -25.10 -21.46
C HIS A 158 3.04 -23.78 -20.79
N ILE A 159 3.15 -23.68 -19.46
CA ILE A 159 2.85 -22.45 -18.72
C ILE A 159 3.76 -21.29 -19.13
N ARG A 160 5.08 -21.50 -19.21
CA ARG A 160 6.01 -20.45 -19.67
C ARG A 160 5.69 -19.93 -21.07
N ASN A 161 5.27 -20.83 -21.97
CA ASN A 161 4.86 -20.43 -23.31
C ASN A 161 3.59 -19.57 -23.27
N HIS A 162 2.61 -19.90 -22.41
CA HIS A 162 1.42 -19.07 -22.20
C HIS A 162 1.77 -17.69 -21.64
N VAL A 163 2.61 -17.63 -20.60
CA VAL A 163 3.06 -16.35 -20.00
C VAL A 163 3.76 -15.47 -21.04
N LYS A 164 4.73 -16.01 -21.79
CA LYS A 164 5.41 -15.28 -22.88
C LYS A 164 4.42 -14.78 -23.94
N LYS A 165 3.49 -15.62 -24.36
CA LYS A 165 2.52 -15.29 -25.42
C LYS A 165 1.56 -14.18 -24.97
N ILE A 166 1.01 -14.31 -23.76
CA ILE A 166 -0.05 -13.43 -23.26
C ILE A 166 0.53 -12.12 -22.72
N MET A 167 1.59 -12.18 -21.91
CA MET A 167 2.10 -11.03 -21.16
C MET A 167 3.27 -10.32 -21.85
N GLU A 168 4.02 -10.99 -22.72
CA GLU A 168 5.17 -10.38 -23.43
C GLU A 168 4.92 -10.12 -24.91
N GLY A 169 3.71 -10.39 -25.41
CA GLY A 169 3.37 -10.22 -26.83
C GLY A 169 4.00 -11.27 -27.75
N GLY A 170 4.46 -12.40 -27.19
CA GLY A 170 5.02 -13.52 -27.94
C GLY A 170 6.53 -13.45 -28.18
N GLU A 171 7.08 -14.57 -28.66
CA GLU A 171 8.53 -14.78 -28.84
C GLU A 171 9.15 -13.79 -29.84
N GLU A 172 8.39 -13.36 -30.83
CA GLU A 172 8.83 -12.40 -31.84
C GLU A 172 9.00 -10.99 -31.25
N ALA A 173 8.03 -10.52 -30.44
CA ALA A 173 8.11 -9.23 -29.76
C ALA A 173 9.24 -9.20 -28.71
N PHE A 174 9.52 -10.35 -28.07
CA PHE A 174 10.68 -10.50 -27.20
C PHE A 174 11.99 -10.40 -27.98
N ARG A 175 12.12 -11.16 -29.08
CA ARG A 175 13.34 -11.17 -29.91
C ARG A 175 13.64 -9.79 -30.52
N LEU A 176 12.62 -9.12 -31.07
CA LEU A 176 12.75 -7.76 -31.62
C LEU A 176 13.25 -6.76 -30.59
N ARG A 177 12.79 -6.87 -29.33
CA ARG A 177 13.29 -6.04 -28.23
C ARG A 177 14.75 -6.36 -27.89
N ALA A 178 15.11 -7.63 -27.77
CA ALA A 178 16.48 -8.05 -27.50
C ALA A 178 17.47 -7.56 -28.58
N GLU A 179 17.10 -7.70 -29.87
CA GLU A 179 17.88 -7.19 -31.01
C GLU A 179 18.04 -5.67 -30.95
N LYS A 180 16.98 -4.93 -30.64
CA LYS A 180 16.99 -3.46 -30.58
C LYS A 180 17.80 -2.91 -29.39
N TYR A 181 17.90 -3.66 -28.29
CA TYR A 181 18.71 -3.30 -27.12
C TYR A 181 20.18 -3.72 -27.24
N GLY A 182 20.61 -4.25 -28.40
CA GLY A 182 22.01 -4.57 -28.68
C GLY A 182 22.41 -6.02 -28.42
N GLY A 183 21.46 -6.90 -28.10
CA GLY A 183 21.66 -8.34 -27.92
C GLY A 183 22.45 -8.73 -26.65
N LEU A 184 22.10 -9.87 -26.07
CA LEU A 184 22.94 -10.63 -25.13
C LEU A 184 24.02 -11.41 -25.90
#